data_AF-A0A5C4J0Q5-F1
#
_entry.id   AF-A0A5C4J0Q5-F1
#
_cell.length_a   1.000
_cell.length_b   1.000
_cell.length_c   1.000
_cell.angle_alpha   90.00
_cell.angle_beta   90.00
_cell.angle_gamma   90.00
#
_symmetry.space_group_name_H-M   'P 1'
#
loop_
_entity.id
_entity.type
_entity.pdbx_description
1 polymer ?
#
loop_
_entity_poly.entity_id
_entity_poly.type
_entity_poly.pdbx_seq_one_letter_code
_entity_poly.pdbx_strand_id
1 'polypeptide(L)' 'MVFDPSWLRGRAAAHRALGDPARLAIVEALLLGDLAPGEVGRLLGLPSNLLAHHLGVLQA' A
#
# COMPACT_ATOMS: atom_id res chain seq x y z
N MET A 1 10.26 -9.29 27.75
CA MET A 1 9.69 -9.38 26.39
C MET A 1 10.78 -8.93 25.43
N VAL A 2 11.50 -9.87 24.81
CA VAL A 2 12.53 -9.53 23.83
C VAL A 2 11.81 -9.48 22.48
N PHE A 3 11.73 -8.30 21.87
CA PHE A 3 11.18 -8.19 20.52
C PHE A 3 12.14 -8.86 19.56
N ASP A 4 11.64 -9.83 18.80
CA ASP A 4 12.42 -10.45 17.73
C ASP A 4 12.82 -9.37 16.68
N PRO A 5 14.11 -9.24 16.34
CA PRO A 5 14.57 -8.23 15.39
C PRO A 5 13.97 -8.36 13.99
N SER A 6 13.56 -9.56 13.56
CA SER A 6 12.91 -9.75 12.26
C SER A 6 11.48 -9.20 12.25
N TRP A 7 10.75 -9.35 13.35
CA TRP A 7 9.44 -8.73 13.54
C TRP A 7 9.51 -7.20 13.50
N LEU A 8 10.50 -6.60 14.17
CA LEU A 8 10.70 -5.15 14.13
C LEU A 8 11.03 -4.65 12.71
N ARG A 9 11.85 -5.39 11.96
CA ARG A 9 12.16 -5.06 10.57
C ARG A 9 10.92 -5.14 9.67
N GLY A 10 10.10 -6.18 9.81
CA GLY A 10 8.85 -6.31 9.05
C GLY A 10 7.88 -5.16 9.35
N ARG A 11 7.70 -4.81 10.62
CA ARG A 11 6.90 -3.65 11.04
C ARG A 11 7.42 -2.34 10.45
N ALA A 12 8.73 -2.12 10.50
CA ALA A 12 9.34 -0.91 9.93
C ALA A 12 9.14 -0.83 8.40
N ALA A 13 9.25 -1.96 7.69
CA ALA A 13 8.99 -2.03 6.26
C ALA A 13 7.52 -1.70 5.93
N ALA A 14 6.57 -2.29 6.66
CA ALA A 14 5.15 -1.98 6.51
C ALA A 14 4.83 -0.50 6.75
N HIS A 15 5.36 0.09 7.83
CA HIS A 15 5.17 1.52 8.10
C HIS A 15 5.82 2.42 7.04
N ARG A 16 6.97 2.03 6.50
CA ARG A 16 7.60 2.73 5.37
C ARG A 16 6.74 2.66 4.11
N ALA A 17 6.18 1.48 3.80
CA ALA A 17 5.25 1.33 2.69
C ALA A 17 4.00 2.19 2.91
N LEU A 18 3.42 2.23 4.11
CA LEU A 18 2.21 3.01 4.37
C LEU A 18 2.45 4.52 4.61
N GLY A 19 3.70 4.95 4.79
CA GLY A 19 4.05 6.37 5.04
C GLY A 19 3.88 7.33 3.85
N ASP A 20 3.31 6.86 2.74
CA ASP A 20 3.04 7.65 1.54
C ASP A 20 1.53 7.85 1.38
N PRO A 21 1.04 9.08 1.21
CA PRO A 21 -0.40 9.36 1.15
C PRO A 21 -1.14 8.62 0.02
N ALA A 22 -0.52 8.44 -1.15
CA ALA A 22 -1.16 7.73 -2.25
C ALA A 22 -1.27 6.24 -1.95
N ARG A 23 -0.25 5.64 -1.33
CA ARG A 23 -0.29 4.24 -0.89
C ARG A 23 -1.29 4.01 0.24
N LEU A 24 -1.40 4.94 1.18
CA LEU A 24 -2.44 4.89 2.20
C LEU A 24 -3.83 4.97 1.58
N ALA A 25 -4.07 5.89 0.63
CA ALA A 25 -5.35 6.02 -0.06
C ALA A 25 -5.74 4.75 -0.85
N ILE A 26 -4.77 4.04 -1.45
CA ILE A 26 -5.00 2.74 -2.10
C ILE A 26 -5.50 1.70 -1.08
N VAL A 27 -4.86 1.63 0.10
CA VAL A 27 -5.26 0.69 1.16
C VAL A 27 -6.64 1.03 1.72
N GLU A 28 -6.94 2.32 1.95
CA GLU A 28 -8.27 2.76 2.37
C GLU A 28 -9.36 2.41 1.34
N ALA A 29 -9.06 2.52 0.05
CA ALA A 29 -10.00 2.13 -1.00
C ALA A 29 -10.30 0.62 -0.98
N LEU A 30 -9.26 -0.22 -0.81
CA LEU A 30 -9.39 -1.67 -0.76
C LEU A 30 -10.01 -2.18 0.55
N LEU A 31 -9.97 -1.37 1.62
CA LEU A 31 -10.65 -1.68 2.88
C LEU A 31 -12.18 -1.70 2.71
N LEU A 32 -12.72 -0.91 1.78
CA LEU A 32 -14.15 -0.82 1.50
C LEU A 32 -14.67 -1.97 0.63
N GLY A 33 -13.77 -2.69 -0.06
CA GLY A 33 -14.12 -3.83 -0.92
C GLY A 33 -13.00 -4.18 -1.89
N ASP A 34 -13.16 -5.35 -2.53
CA ASP A 34 -12.23 -5.79 -3.56
C ASP A 34 -12.43 -4.94 -4.83
N LEU A 35 -11.37 -4.27 -5.28
CA LEU A 35 -11.40 -3.38 -6.44
C LEU A 35 -10.30 -3.81 -7.42
N ALA A 36 -10.65 -3.92 -8.70
CA ALA A 36 -9.66 -4.13 -9.73
C ALA A 36 -8.72 -2.91 -9.82
N PRO A 37 -7.47 -3.07 -10.29
CA PRO A 37 -6.52 -1.96 -10.38
C PRO A 37 -7.06 -0.76 -11.19
N GLY A 38 -7.79 -1.00 -12.28
CA GLY A 38 -8.41 0.08 -13.06
C GLY A 38 -9.47 0.86 -12.26
N GLU A 39 -10.20 0.20 -11.37
CA GLU A 39 -11.21 0.83 -10.51
C GLU A 39 -10.57 1.68 -9.42
N VAL A 40 -9.49 1.18 -8.79
CA VAL A 40 -8.69 1.95 -7.83
C VAL A 40 -8.10 3.20 -8.50
N GLY A 41 -7.51 3.04 -9.68
CA GLY A 41 -6.92 4.16 -10.43
C GLY A 41 -7.96 5.23 -10.77
N ARG A 42 -9.14 4.82 -11.24
CA ARG A 42 -10.26 5.73 -11.51
C ARG A 42 -10.76 6.42 -10.25
N LEU A 43 -10.90 5.69 -9.14
CA LEU A 43 -11.38 6.24 -7.86
C LEU A 43 -10.44 7.31 -7.31
N LEU A 44 -9.14 7.09 -7.40
CA LEU A 44 -8.11 7.96 -6.81
C LEU A 44 -7.53 8.98 -7.79
N GLY A 45 -7.96 8.97 -9.06
CA GLY A 45 -7.41 9.83 -10.11
C GLY A 45 -5.94 9.51 -10.44
N LEU A 46 -5.50 8.28 -10.21
CA LEU A 46 -4.12 7.85 -10.44
C LEU A 46 -3.96 7.26 -11.85
N PRO A 47 -2.93 7.68 -12.62
CA PRO A 47 -2.62 7.03 -13.87
C PRO A 47 -2.09 5.60 -13.63
N SER A 48 -2.35 4.69 -14.57
CA SER A 48 -2.10 3.25 -14.38
C SER A 48 -0.65 2.89 -14.08
N ASN A 49 0.31 3.63 -14.62
CA ASN A 49 1.74 3.43 -14.36
C ASN A 49 2.13 3.79 -12.92
N LEU A 50 1.59 4.89 -12.39
CA LEU A 50 1.83 5.33 -11.02
C LEU A 50 1.14 4.41 -10.02
N LEU A 51 -0.09 3.95 -10.34
CA LEU A 51 -0.77 2.96 -9.54
C LEU A 51 0.03 1.64 -9.48
N ALA A 52 0.51 1.14 -10.62
CA ALA A 52 1.32 -0.07 -10.66
C ALA A 52 2.60 0.06 -9.83
N HIS A 53 3.27 1.21 -9.88
CA HIS A 53 4.42 1.51 -9.03
C HIS A 53 4.06 1.42 -7.53
N HIS A 54 2.97 2.05 -7.12
CA HIS A 54 2.52 2.01 -5.72
C HIS A 54 2.11 0.61 -5.26
N LEU A 55 1.42 -0.16 -6.10
CA LEU A 55 1.06 -1.55 -5.80
C LEU A 55 2.30 -2.42 -5.64
N GLY A 56 3.33 -2.25 -6.49
CA GLY A 56 4.58 -2.98 -6.37
C GLY A 56 5.31 -2.72 -5.04
N VAL A 57 5.22 -1.49 -4.50
CA VAL A 57 5.77 -1.17 -3.18
C VAL A 57 4.95 -1.80 -2.04
N LEU A 58 3.63 -1.91 -2.20
CA LEU A 58 2.74 -2.49 -1.19
C LEU A 58 2.79 -4.02 -1.13
N GLN A 59 3.14 -4.69 -2.23
CA GLN A 59 3.21 -6.15 -2.34
C GLN A 59 4.56 -6.75 -1.93
N ALA A 60 5.57 -5.91 -1.70
CA ALA A 60 6.95 -6.30 -1.41
C ALA A 60 7.18 -6.78 0.04
#